data_AF-A0A9P7DTY8-F1
#
_entry.id   AF-A0A9P7DTY8-F1
#
_cell.length_a   1.000
_cell.length_b   1.000
_cell.length_c   1.000
_cell.angle_alpha   90.00
_cell.angle_beta   90.00
_cell.angle_gamma   90.00
#
_symmetry.space_group_name_H-M   'P 1'
#
loop_
_entity.id
_entity.type
_entity.pdbx_description
1 polymer ?
#
loop_
_entity_poly.entity_id
_entity_poly.type
_entity_poly.pdbx_seq_one_letter_code
_entity_poly.pdbx_strand_id
1 'polypeptide(L)'
;MAPHTRARTDLDGTTNPQPLLNVATPSAVPPFVPQATPSVPALPAPNLYAYYPTSSAVSITACRISKADLDKIELLDRAKNNWTSWSELMLEVFHINLLEGYTTGTIARPDVTREPLAARNWDLNNTGIVAALRNRISLDDKRVLDSITGAHRAWTTLRSRHQKLGPIAQILKI
;
A
#
# COMPACT_ATOMS: atom_id res chain seq x y z
N MET A 1 -19.15 -48.04 77.23
CA MET A 1 -18.88 -49.49 77.39
C MET A 1 -19.55 -50.25 76.25
N ALA A 2 -19.01 -51.41 75.89
CA ALA A 2 -19.60 -52.41 75.00
C ALA A 2 -19.38 -53.79 75.68
N PRO A 3 -19.68 -54.97 75.08
CA PRO A 3 -20.46 -55.30 73.87
C PRO A 3 -21.46 -56.49 74.08
N HIS A 4 -22.02 -57.02 72.97
CA HIS A 4 -22.61 -58.38 72.80
C HIS A 4 -23.96 -58.72 73.47
N THR A 5 -24.88 -59.44 72.80
CA THR A 5 -24.98 -60.94 72.77
C THR A 5 -26.23 -61.32 71.92
N ARG A 6 -26.41 -62.44 71.19
CA ARG A 6 -25.58 -63.53 70.57
C ARG A 6 -26.48 -64.38 69.63
N ALA A 7 -25.88 -65.22 68.76
CA ALA A 7 -26.45 -66.26 67.85
C ALA A 7 -27.50 -67.24 68.48
N ARG A 8 -28.21 -68.15 67.76
CA ARG A 8 -28.03 -68.81 66.43
C ARG A 8 -29.35 -68.69 65.58
N THR A 9 -29.91 -69.58 64.73
CA THR A 9 -29.80 -71.04 64.39
C THR A 9 -30.10 -71.27 62.90
N ASP A 10 -29.58 -72.35 62.30
CA ASP A 10 -29.67 -72.69 60.86
C ASP A 10 -30.75 -73.74 60.52
N LEU A 11 -31.11 -73.87 59.22
CA LEU A 11 -31.63 -75.02 58.46
C LEU A 11 -31.73 -74.55 56.98
N ASP A 12 -30.82 -74.87 56.06
CA ASP A 12 -30.55 -76.16 55.39
C ASP A 12 -31.62 -76.54 54.33
N GLY A 13 -31.19 -77.14 53.20
CA GLY A 13 -32.06 -77.53 52.09
C GLY A 13 -31.56 -77.12 50.69
N THR A 14 -31.30 -78.12 49.83
CA THR A 14 -30.68 -78.00 48.50
C THR A 14 -31.66 -77.71 47.33
N THR A 15 -31.07 -77.65 46.12
CA THR A 15 -31.61 -78.03 44.79
C THR A 15 -32.44 -77.03 43.96
N ASN A 16 -31.86 -76.69 42.80
CA ASN A 16 -32.47 -76.11 41.59
C ASN A 16 -33.42 -77.13 40.91
N PRO A 17 -34.53 -76.70 40.29
CA PRO A 17 -34.55 -76.76 38.82
C PRO A 17 -35.25 -75.60 38.09
N GLN A 18 -34.64 -75.19 36.98
CA GLN A 18 -35.25 -74.49 35.84
C GLN A 18 -35.80 -75.50 34.81
N PRO A 19 -36.48 -75.08 33.73
CA PRO A 19 -37.37 -73.93 33.56
C PRO A 19 -38.70 -74.30 32.84
N LEU A 20 -39.71 -73.41 32.85
CA LEU A 20 -40.76 -73.44 31.81
C LEU A 20 -41.17 -72.03 31.33
N LEU A 21 -41.04 -71.87 30.01
CA LEU A 21 -41.85 -71.05 29.09
C LEU A 21 -42.57 -69.81 29.69
N ASN A 22 -42.10 -68.62 29.30
CA ASN A 22 -42.92 -67.41 29.39
C ASN A 22 -43.14 -66.81 27.99
N VAL A 23 -44.33 -66.26 27.76
CA VAL A 23 -44.90 -66.01 26.41
C VAL A 23 -44.35 -64.72 25.78
N ALA A 24 -44.16 -64.75 24.45
CA ALA A 24 -43.78 -63.56 23.69
C ALA A 24 -44.95 -62.57 23.55
N THR A 25 -44.82 -61.38 24.12
CA THR A 25 -45.67 -60.21 23.84
C THR A 25 -45.10 -59.35 22.71
N PRO A 26 -45.92 -58.82 21.79
CA PRO A 26 -45.44 -58.08 20.62
C PRO A 26 -44.84 -56.71 20.95
N SER A 27 -44.03 -56.20 20.01
CA SER A 27 -43.15 -55.04 20.17
C SER A 27 -43.85 -53.74 20.59
N ALA A 28 -43.33 -53.10 21.64
CA ALA A 28 -43.51 -51.67 21.85
C ALA A 28 -42.61 -50.88 20.87
N VAL A 29 -43.19 -49.93 20.13
CA VAL A 29 -42.44 -49.04 19.23
C VAL A 29 -41.70 -47.98 20.08
N PRO A 30 -40.40 -47.74 19.88
CA PRO A 30 -39.68 -46.70 20.62
C PRO A 30 -40.20 -45.30 20.25
N PRO A 31 -40.18 -44.34 21.20
CA PRO A 31 -40.62 -42.97 20.92
C PRO A 31 -39.72 -42.29 19.88
N PHE A 32 -40.34 -41.58 18.94
CA PHE A 32 -39.62 -40.80 17.93
C PHE A 32 -38.89 -39.62 18.59
N VAL A 33 -37.57 -39.75 18.75
CA VAL A 33 -36.69 -38.63 19.12
C VAL A 33 -36.57 -37.72 17.89
N PRO A 34 -36.85 -36.40 17.99
CA PRO A 34 -36.64 -35.48 16.88
C PRO A 34 -35.14 -35.40 16.54
N GLN A 35 -34.72 -36.10 15.49
CA GLN A 35 -33.35 -36.08 15.02
C GLN A 35 -33.04 -34.68 14.48
N ALA A 36 -32.11 -33.98 15.14
CA ALA A 36 -31.64 -32.68 14.66
C ALA A 36 -31.05 -32.84 13.25
N THR A 37 -31.62 -32.11 12.29
CA THR A 37 -31.09 -32.06 10.92
C THR A 37 -29.66 -31.53 10.95
N PRO A 38 -28.68 -32.16 10.28
CA PRO A 38 -27.34 -31.61 10.16
C PRO A 38 -27.43 -30.28 9.39
N SER A 39 -27.27 -29.17 10.09
CA SER A 39 -27.28 -27.84 9.49
C SER A 39 -26.05 -27.70 8.59
N VAL A 40 -26.28 -27.85 7.27
CA VAL A 40 -25.26 -27.59 6.25
C VAL A 40 -24.68 -26.19 6.50
N PRO A 41 -23.34 -26.03 6.59
CA PRO A 41 -22.73 -24.72 6.72
C PRO A 41 -23.16 -23.85 5.53
N ALA A 42 -23.90 -22.78 5.79
CA ALA A 42 -24.26 -21.82 4.76
C ALA A 42 -22.97 -21.22 4.21
N LEU A 43 -22.67 -21.48 2.93
CA LEU A 43 -21.58 -20.82 2.24
C LEU A 43 -21.78 -19.30 2.36
N PRO A 44 -20.75 -18.53 2.75
CA PRO A 44 -20.87 -17.09 2.82
C PRO A 44 -21.26 -16.54 1.44
N ALA A 45 -22.26 -15.67 1.40
CA ALA A 45 -22.78 -15.12 0.16
C ALA A 45 -21.63 -14.47 -0.67
N PRO A 46 -21.63 -14.63 -2.01
CA PRO A 46 -20.54 -14.11 -2.85
C PRO A 46 -20.41 -12.60 -2.65
N ASN A 47 -19.24 -12.17 -2.16
CA ASN A 47 -19.02 -10.78 -1.79
C ASN A 47 -18.95 -9.87 -3.04
N LEU A 48 -20.05 -9.18 -3.33
CA LEU A 48 -20.17 -8.28 -4.48
C LEU A 48 -19.25 -7.04 -4.41
N TYR A 49 -18.54 -6.79 -3.30
CA TYR A 49 -17.51 -5.76 -3.20
C TYR A 49 -16.16 -6.15 -3.81
N ALA A 50 -16.07 -7.32 -4.47
CA ALA A 50 -14.91 -7.71 -5.27
C ALA A 50 -14.84 -7.07 -6.68
N TYR A 51 -15.62 -6.02 -6.94
CA TYR A 51 -15.52 -5.19 -8.16
C TYR A 51 -15.01 -3.77 -7.86
N TYR A 52 -13.86 -3.69 -7.19
CA TYR A 52 -12.98 -2.55 -7.44
C TYR A 52 -12.62 -2.59 -8.93
N PRO A 53 -12.82 -1.52 -9.71
CA PRO A 53 -12.27 -1.48 -11.05
C PRO A 53 -10.77 -1.69 -10.93
N THR A 54 -10.21 -2.65 -11.66
CA THR A 54 -8.76 -2.82 -11.76
C THR A 54 -8.22 -1.49 -12.26
N SER A 55 -7.59 -0.73 -11.36
CA SER A 55 -6.97 0.54 -11.73
C SER A 55 -6.01 0.23 -12.87
N SER A 56 -6.20 0.87 -14.02
CA SER A 56 -5.22 0.88 -15.10
C SER A 56 -4.06 1.79 -14.66
N ALA A 57 -3.42 1.39 -13.55
CA ALA A 57 -2.48 2.18 -12.81
C ALA A 57 -1.24 2.36 -13.68
N VAL A 58 -1.02 3.59 -14.13
CA VAL A 58 0.18 3.98 -14.86
C VAL A 58 1.35 3.77 -13.91
N SER A 59 2.03 2.63 -14.07
CA SER A 59 3.03 2.15 -13.10
C SER A 59 4.19 3.14 -13.00
N ILE A 60 4.26 3.85 -11.89
CA ILE A 60 5.32 4.82 -11.65
C ILE A 60 6.63 4.07 -11.46
N THR A 61 7.44 4.05 -12.51
CA THR A 61 8.80 3.49 -12.49
C THR A 61 9.77 4.53 -11.94
N ALA A 62 10.75 4.11 -11.14
CA ALA A 62 11.82 4.98 -10.67
C ALA A 62 12.89 5.14 -11.78
N CYS A 63 13.07 6.35 -12.29
CA CYS A 63 14.00 6.67 -13.37
C CYS A 63 15.32 7.24 -12.82
N ARG A 64 16.42 7.03 -13.55
CA ARG A 64 17.76 7.50 -13.15
C ARG A 64 18.33 8.48 -14.17
N ILE A 65 18.31 9.76 -13.84
CA ILE A 65 18.99 10.80 -14.61
C ILE A 65 20.50 10.54 -14.63
N SER A 66 21.09 10.54 -15.82
CA SER A 66 22.53 10.41 -16.04
C SER A 66 23.26 11.69 -15.66
N LYS A 67 24.32 11.56 -14.83
CA LYS A 67 25.20 12.70 -14.50
C LYS A 67 25.96 13.21 -15.74
N ALA A 68 26.36 12.33 -16.66
CA ALA A 68 27.10 12.72 -17.85
C ALA A 68 26.25 13.57 -18.83
N ASP A 69 24.93 13.41 -18.80
CA ASP A 69 24.01 14.22 -19.61
C ASP A 69 23.70 15.56 -18.95
N LEU A 70 23.54 15.59 -17.63
CA LEU A 70 23.53 16.85 -16.88
C LEU A 70 24.84 17.62 -17.04
N ASP A 71 26.00 16.95 -17.10
CA ASP A 71 27.31 17.61 -17.21
C ASP A 71 27.48 18.44 -18.51
N LYS A 72 26.72 18.13 -19.56
CA LYS A 72 26.67 18.88 -20.82
C LYS A 72 25.91 20.22 -20.71
N ILE A 73 24.98 20.32 -19.76
CA ILE A 73 24.12 21.50 -19.61
C ILE A 73 24.88 22.57 -18.82
N GLU A 74 24.81 23.82 -19.28
CA GLU A 74 25.45 24.95 -18.61
C GLU A 74 24.89 25.16 -17.18
N LEU A 75 25.62 25.89 -16.36
CA LEU A 75 25.11 26.37 -15.07
C LEU A 75 24.08 27.49 -15.31
N LEU A 76 22.85 27.33 -14.81
CA LEU A 76 21.86 28.41 -14.80
C LEU A 76 22.40 29.57 -13.97
N ASP A 77 22.46 30.75 -14.57
CA ASP A 77 23.00 31.95 -13.96
C ASP A 77 22.21 33.18 -14.43
N ARG A 78 21.72 33.97 -13.46
CA ARG A 78 20.91 35.16 -13.73
C ARG A 78 21.73 36.25 -14.41
N ALA A 79 23.05 36.31 -14.19
CA ALA A 79 23.95 37.23 -14.87
C ALA A 79 24.14 36.87 -16.36
N LYS A 80 24.00 35.59 -16.72
CA LYS A 80 24.09 35.11 -18.10
C LYS A 80 22.78 35.21 -18.87
N ASN A 81 21.66 35.39 -18.17
CA ASN A 81 20.30 35.37 -18.74
C ASN A 81 20.01 34.07 -19.55
N ASN A 82 20.65 32.95 -19.19
CA ASN A 82 20.63 31.72 -19.98
C ASN A 82 19.40 30.82 -19.74
N TRP A 83 18.35 31.34 -19.07
CA TRP A 83 17.17 30.58 -18.66
C TRP A 83 16.52 29.78 -19.78
N THR A 84 16.30 30.39 -20.96
CA THR A 84 15.55 29.74 -22.05
C THR A 84 16.22 28.44 -22.47
N SER A 85 17.45 28.52 -22.98
CA SER A 85 18.23 27.37 -23.45
C SER A 85 18.58 26.39 -22.32
N TRP A 86 18.80 26.87 -21.10
CA TRP A 86 18.96 26.00 -19.94
C TRP A 86 17.69 25.19 -19.64
N SER A 87 16.52 25.84 -19.69
CA SER A 87 15.24 25.21 -19.39
C SER A 87 14.83 24.22 -20.48
N GLU A 88 15.15 24.50 -21.74
CA GLU A 88 14.94 23.60 -22.88
C GLU A 88 15.76 22.32 -22.72
N LEU A 89 17.09 22.42 -22.49
CA LEU A 89 17.97 21.26 -22.30
C LEU A 89 17.62 20.45 -21.04
N MET A 90 17.21 21.11 -19.95
CA MET A 90 16.77 20.41 -18.73
C MET A 90 15.44 19.70 -18.95
N LEU A 91 14.48 20.29 -19.69
CA LEU A 91 13.24 19.62 -20.06
C LEU A 91 13.49 18.45 -21.01
N GLU A 92 14.40 18.56 -21.97
CA GLU A 92 14.81 17.45 -22.85
C GLU A 92 15.32 16.25 -22.03
N VAL A 93 16.25 16.49 -21.09
CA VAL A 93 16.76 15.44 -20.18
C VAL A 93 15.63 14.85 -19.33
N PHE A 94 14.69 15.64 -18.82
CA PHE A 94 13.55 15.11 -18.08
C PHE A 94 12.56 14.34 -18.98
N HIS A 95 12.31 14.80 -20.21
CA HIS A 95 11.40 14.17 -21.16
C HIS A 95 11.89 12.79 -21.59
N ILE A 96 13.17 12.67 -21.99
CA ILE A 96 13.82 11.40 -22.34
C ILE A 96 13.78 10.40 -21.17
N ASN A 97 13.77 10.89 -19.93
CA ASN A 97 13.68 10.07 -18.71
C ASN A 97 12.24 9.86 -18.20
N LEU A 98 11.20 10.32 -18.91
CA LEU A 98 9.78 10.26 -18.51
C LEU A 98 9.47 11.01 -17.19
N LEU A 99 10.22 12.07 -16.89
CA LEU A 99 10.21 12.86 -15.66
C LEU A 99 9.60 14.26 -15.79
N GLU A 100 9.27 14.72 -17.00
CA GLU A 100 8.69 16.07 -17.25
C GLU A 100 7.36 16.31 -16.49
N GLY A 101 6.56 15.26 -16.28
CA GLY A 101 5.30 15.36 -15.53
C GLY A 101 5.45 15.83 -14.07
N TYR A 102 6.65 15.72 -13.51
CA TYR A 102 6.96 16.17 -12.14
C TYR A 102 7.38 17.64 -12.06
N THR A 103 7.93 18.22 -13.14
CA THR A 103 8.24 19.67 -13.19
C THR A 103 7.02 20.49 -13.56
N THR A 104 6.16 19.95 -14.45
CA THR A 104 4.85 20.51 -14.79
C THR A 104 3.81 20.32 -13.68
N GLY A 105 3.96 19.30 -12.84
CA GLY A 105 3.05 19.00 -11.73
C GLY A 105 1.83 18.16 -12.12
N THR A 106 1.83 17.59 -13.34
CA THR A 106 0.75 16.75 -13.86
C THR A 106 0.74 15.34 -13.24
N ILE A 107 1.90 14.83 -12.79
CA ILE A 107 1.99 13.56 -12.07
C ILE A 107 1.81 13.83 -10.56
N ALA A 108 0.58 13.67 -10.07
CA ALA A 108 0.28 13.68 -8.65
C ALA A 108 0.93 12.48 -7.93
N ARG A 109 1.25 12.65 -6.64
CA ARG A 109 1.79 11.57 -5.80
C ARG A 109 0.68 10.56 -5.44
N PRO A 110 0.87 9.25 -5.67
CA PRO A 110 -0.09 8.24 -5.24
C PRO A 110 -0.32 8.20 -3.73
N ASP A 111 -1.49 7.68 -3.35
CA ASP A 111 -1.83 7.40 -1.96
C ASP A 111 -0.94 6.26 -1.43
N VAL A 112 -0.16 6.56 -0.39
CA VAL A 112 0.80 5.61 0.21
C VAL A 112 0.11 4.41 0.88
N THR A 113 -1.16 4.55 1.28
CA THR A 113 -1.94 3.46 1.88
C THR A 113 -2.49 2.48 0.85
N ARG A 114 -2.66 2.94 -0.40
CA ARG A 114 -3.23 2.17 -1.50
C ARG A 114 -2.17 1.62 -2.46
N GLU A 115 -1.16 2.42 -2.77
CA GLU A 115 -0.14 2.13 -3.78
C GLU A 115 1.29 2.48 -3.26
N PRO A 116 1.76 1.85 -2.16
CA PRO A 116 3.01 2.23 -1.49
C PRO A 116 4.26 2.18 -2.39
N LEU A 117 4.32 1.25 -3.35
CA LEU A 117 5.43 1.18 -4.31
C LEU A 117 5.41 2.35 -5.31
N ALA A 118 4.23 2.73 -5.83
CA ALA A 118 4.10 3.85 -6.75
C ALA A 118 4.38 5.18 -6.04
N ALA A 119 3.91 5.33 -4.79
CA ALA A 119 4.23 6.46 -3.93
C ALA A 119 5.75 6.58 -3.67
N ARG A 120 6.43 5.47 -3.33
CA ARG A 120 7.89 5.43 -3.14
C ARG A 120 8.65 5.78 -4.42
N ASN A 121 8.23 5.27 -5.58
CA ASN A 121 8.89 5.57 -6.85
C ASN A 121 8.65 7.04 -7.27
N TRP A 122 7.48 7.60 -6.98
CA TRP A 122 7.21 9.03 -7.13
C TRP A 122 8.14 9.87 -6.26
N ASP A 123 8.32 9.51 -4.97
CA ASP A 123 9.22 10.22 -4.05
C ASP A 123 10.69 10.19 -4.53
N LEU A 124 11.14 9.04 -5.04
CA LEU A 124 12.48 8.88 -5.64
C LEU A 124 12.65 9.77 -6.89
N ASN A 125 11.68 9.77 -7.80
CA ASN A 125 11.71 10.58 -9.02
C ASN A 125 11.70 12.09 -8.70
N ASN A 126 10.80 12.52 -7.83
CA ASN A 126 10.74 13.89 -7.32
C ASN A 126 12.09 14.34 -6.72
N THR A 127 12.69 13.50 -5.89
CA THR A 127 14.00 13.77 -5.26
C THR A 127 15.13 13.82 -6.29
N GLY A 128 15.14 12.90 -7.27
CA GLY A 128 16.12 12.87 -8.35
C GLY A 128 16.08 14.14 -9.22
N ILE A 129 14.90 14.67 -9.51
CA ILE A 129 14.74 15.93 -10.24
C ILE A 129 15.24 17.12 -9.41
N VAL A 130 14.88 17.21 -8.12
CA VAL A 130 15.38 18.28 -7.25
C VAL A 130 16.92 18.24 -7.15
N ALA A 131 17.51 17.04 -7.09
CA ALA A 131 18.96 16.86 -7.14
C ALA A 131 19.58 17.28 -8.48
N ALA A 132 18.94 16.95 -9.62
CA ALA A 132 19.39 17.37 -10.95
C ALA A 132 19.33 18.90 -11.13
N LEU A 133 18.24 19.53 -10.69
CA LEU A 133 18.11 20.99 -10.64
C LEU A 133 19.22 21.59 -9.76
N ARG A 134 19.39 21.12 -8.52
CA ARG A 134 20.46 21.59 -7.61
C ARG A 134 21.88 21.27 -8.12
N ASN A 135 22.05 20.39 -9.11
CA ASN A 135 23.33 20.19 -9.79
C ASN A 135 23.63 21.30 -10.80
N ARG A 136 22.64 21.72 -11.61
CA ARG A 136 22.79 22.60 -12.77
C ARG A 136 22.49 24.09 -12.56
N ILE A 137 22.42 24.57 -11.32
CA ILE A 137 22.12 25.99 -11.00
C ILE A 137 23.24 26.69 -10.21
N SER A 138 23.29 28.02 -10.30
CA SER A 138 24.20 28.89 -9.53
C SER A 138 24.10 28.67 -8.01
N LEU A 139 25.15 29.01 -7.25
CA LEU A 139 25.15 28.90 -5.77
C LEU A 139 23.99 29.69 -5.15
N ASP A 140 23.70 30.88 -5.67
CA ASP A 140 22.60 31.72 -5.20
C ASP A 140 21.21 31.18 -5.55
N ASP A 141 21.09 30.35 -6.59
CA ASP A 141 19.86 29.61 -6.86
C ASP A 141 19.73 28.36 -5.98
N LYS A 142 20.85 27.69 -5.61
CA LYS A 142 20.83 26.58 -4.63
C LYS A 142 20.28 27.07 -3.29
N ARG A 143 20.74 28.23 -2.81
CA ARG A 143 20.23 28.91 -1.60
C ARG A 143 18.70 29.09 -1.62
N VAL A 144 18.12 29.45 -2.77
CA VAL A 144 16.67 29.59 -2.94
C VAL A 144 15.93 28.25 -2.86
N LEU A 145 16.58 27.15 -3.25
CA LEU A 145 16.00 25.81 -3.22
C LEU A 145 16.30 25.02 -1.93
N ASP A 146 16.97 25.59 -0.92
CA ASP A 146 17.41 24.84 0.28
C ASP A 146 16.24 24.31 1.13
N SER A 147 15.07 24.97 1.09
CA SER A 147 13.83 24.53 1.75
C SER A 147 12.80 23.89 0.79
N ILE A 148 13.16 23.64 -0.47
CA ILE A 148 12.23 23.21 -1.51
C ILE A 148 12.49 21.75 -1.91
N THR A 149 11.64 20.86 -1.39
CA THR A 149 11.71 19.40 -1.59
C THR A 149 10.89 18.87 -2.78
N GLY A 150 10.03 19.70 -3.38
CA GLY A 150 9.15 19.29 -4.49
C GLY A 150 9.66 19.75 -5.85
N ALA A 151 9.75 18.84 -6.83
CA ALA A 151 10.23 19.08 -8.19
C ALA A 151 9.48 20.23 -8.88
N HIS A 152 8.14 20.19 -8.89
CA HIS A 152 7.31 21.25 -9.44
C HIS A 152 7.59 22.61 -8.77
N ARG A 153 7.64 22.65 -7.43
CA ARG A 153 7.95 23.88 -6.68
C ARG A 153 9.35 24.41 -6.97
N ALA A 154 10.35 23.54 -7.12
CA ALA A 154 11.71 23.93 -7.48
C ALA A 154 11.74 24.54 -8.88
N TRP A 155 11.13 23.85 -9.86
CA TRP A 155 11.01 24.30 -11.24
C TRP A 155 10.31 25.66 -11.37
N THR A 156 9.12 25.81 -10.77
CA THR A 156 8.36 27.07 -10.81
C THR A 156 9.07 28.20 -10.07
N THR A 157 9.85 27.90 -9.02
CA THR A 157 10.64 28.91 -8.29
C THR A 157 11.81 29.42 -9.14
N LEU A 158 12.58 28.53 -9.77
CA LEU A 158 13.65 28.91 -10.70
C LEU A 158 13.07 29.72 -11.88
N ARG A 159 12.01 29.20 -12.52
CA ARG A 159 11.30 29.89 -13.62
C ARG A 159 10.86 31.29 -13.19
N SER A 160 10.24 31.43 -12.02
CA SER A 160 9.78 32.71 -11.49
C SER A 160 10.92 33.68 -11.15
N ARG A 161 12.10 33.18 -10.77
CA ARG A 161 13.26 34.01 -10.42
C ARG A 161 14.01 34.51 -11.64
N HIS A 162 14.09 33.71 -12.69
CA HIS A 162 14.81 34.05 -13.92
C HIS A 162 13.94 34.74 -14.98
N GLN A 163 12.69 34.30 -15.20
CA GLN A 163 11.77 34.98 -16.13
C GLN A 163 11.29 36.36 -15.64
N LYS A 164 11.56 36.72 -14.37
CA LYS A 164 11.31 38.08 -13.84
C LYS A 164 12.42 39.09 -14.18
N LEU A 165 13.30 38.78 -15.14
CA LEU A 165 14.07 39.79 -15.87
C LEU A 165 13.16 40.52 -16.87
N GLY A 166 12.28 41.37 -16.33
CA GLY A 166 11.48 42.32 -17.09
C GLY A 166 12.31 43.45 -17.74
N PRO A 167 11.68 44.52 -18.26
CA PRO A 167 12.26 45.43 -19.27
C PRO A 167 13.51 46.24 -18.89
N ILE A 168 14.07 46.06 -17.68
CA ILE A 168 15.39 46.61 -17.30
C ILE A 168 16.50 46.13 -18.26
N ALA A 169 16.40 44.90 -18.78
CA ALA A 169 17.32 44.37 -19.80
C ALA A 169 17.23 45.09 -21.16
N GLN A 170 16.22 45.95 -21.37
CA GLN A 170 16.02 46.73 -22.60
C GLN A 170 16.65 48.14 -22.52
N ILE A 171 17.11 48.55 -21.32
CA ILE A 171 17.76 49.87 -21.10
C ILE A 171 19.26 49.83 -21.47
N LEU A 172 19.88 48.64 -21.54
CA LEU A 172 21.27 48.42 -21.94
C LEU A 172 21.40 47.93 -23.40
N LYS A 173 20.61 48.53 -24.30
CA LYS A 173 20.72 48.39 -25.76
C LYS A 173 20.58 49.76 -26.46
N ILE A 174 21.39 50.70 -26.00
CA ILE A 174 21.68 52.03 -26.57
C ILE A 174 23.19 52.25 -26.49
#